data_AF-A0A522DU51-F1
#
_entry.id   AF-A0A522DU51-F1
#
_cell.length_a   1.000
_cell.length_b   1.000
_cell.length_c   1.000
_cell.angle_alpha   90.00
_cell.angle_beta   90.00
_cell.angle_gamma   90.00
#
_symmetry.space_group_name_H-M   'P 1'
#
loop_
_entity.id
_entity.type
_entity.pdbx_description
1 polymer ?
#
loop_
_entity_poly.entity_id
_entity_poly.type
_entity_poly.pdbx_seq_one_letter_code
_entity_poly.pdbx_strand_id
1 'polypeptide(L)'
;MPVFEPSNNRHGQGDRQETLSSSDQKEAFSMTTPTLTPKKSAQQLLTKLAASEGFTAVVALLEHFATDSVVPGICTTCEGVESSCEPDAEANMCSECETETVQSCLVLAGVI
;
A
#
# COMPACT_ATOMS: atom_id res chain seq x y z
N MET A 1 4.07 -43.09 22.36
CA MET A 1 4.42 -44.11 21.35
C MET A 1 4.39 -43.43 19.99
N PRO A 2 5.34 -43.76 19.10
CA PRO A 2 5.97 -42.91 18.08
C PRO A 2 5.04 -42.67 16.87
N VAL A 3 5.34 -41.82 15.88
CA VAL A 3 6.14 -42.21 14.70
C VAL A 3 6.80 -40.98 14.05
N PHE A 4 8.09 -41.20 13.81
CA PHE A 4 9.05 -40.48 13.00
C PHE A 4 8.78 -40.78 11.52
N GLU A 5 8.79 -39.78 10.62
CA GLU A 5 9.36 -39.92 9.27
C GLU A 5 9.32 -38.57 8.51
N PRO A 6 10.47 -37.98 8.16
CA PRO A 6 10.59 -37.03 7.08
C PRO A 6 11.15 -37.74 5.85
N SER A 7 10.30 -38.01 4.86
CA SER A 7 10.71 -38.62 3.58
C SER A 7 10.81 -37.56 2.48
N ASN A 8 12.00 -36.99 2.45
CA ASN A 8 12.83 -36.66 1.29
C ASN A 8 12.27 -37.13 -0.07
N ASN A 9 12.13 -36.24 -1.06
CA ASN A 9 12.19 -36.66 -2.47
C ASN A 9 12.83 -35.60 -3.37
N ARG A 10 14.14 -35.76 -3.56
CA ARG A 10 14.93 -35.22 -4.67
C ARG A 10 14.47 -35.88 -5.97
N HIS A 11 14.08 -35.08 -6.96
CA HIS A 11 14.22 -35.34 -8.39
C HIS A 11 14.39 -33.96 -9.03
N GLY A 12 15.43 -33.59 -9.78
CA GLY A 12 16.29 -34.39 -10.65
C GLY A 12 15.97 -34.04 -12.11
N GLN A 13 16.94 -33.40 -12.78
CA GLN A 13 17.21 -33.39 -14.23
C GLN A 13 16.56 -32.34 -15.15
N GLY A 14 17.34 -31.96 -16.18
CA GLY A 14 16.93 -31.25 -17.39
C GLY A 14 17.64 -29.90 -17.56
N ASP A 15 18.93 -29.82 -17.88
CA ASP A 15 19.57 -29.98 -19.20
C ASP A 15 19.03 -29.08 -20.33
N ARG A 16 19.95 -28.23 -20.80
CA ARG A 16 20.19 -27.81 -22.20
C ARG A 16 19.21 -26.83 -22.89
N GLN A 17 19.69 -25.58 -22.88
CA GLN A 17 19.94 -24.70 -24.05
C GLN A 17 19.02 -24.81 -25.27
N GLU A 18 18.30 -23.72 -25.54
CA GLU A 18 18.10 -23.25 -26.90
C GLU A 18 18.50 -21.77 -27.00
N THR A 19 19.58 -21.55 -27.76
CA THR A 19 20.09 -20.27 -28.21
C THR A 19 19.23 -19.77 -29.36
N LEU A 20 18.71 -18.54 -29.31
CA LEU A 20 18.48 -17.75 -30.53
C LEU A 20 18.73 -16.27 -30.24
N SER A 21 19.84 -15.79 -30.79
CA SER A 21 20.13 -14.40 -31.04
C SER A 21 19.13 -13.80 -32.02
N SER A 22 18.89 -12.49 -31.87
CA SER A 22 19.01 -11.47 -32.92
C SER A 22 18.09 -10.32 -32.54
N SER A 23 18.64 -9.26 -31.97
CA SER A 23 19.20 -8.11 -32.70
C SER A 23 18.17 -6.99 -32.76
N ASP A 24 18.65 -5.80 -32.41
CA ASP A 24 18.05 -4.51 -32.73
C ASP A 24 16.75 -4.15 -32.02
N GLN A 25 16.84 -3.64 -30.79
CA GLN A 25 16.35 -2.29 -30.50
C GLN A 25 17.33 -1.55 -29.59
N LYS A 26 18.01 -0.61 -30.23
CA LYS A 26 18.94 0.38 -29.71
C LYS A 26 18.12 1.63 -29.46
N GLU A 27 17.70 1.87 -28.23
CA GLU A 27 17.26 3.21 -27.82
C GLU A 27 17.93 3.48 -26.47
N ALA A 28 19.08 4.16 -26.56
CA ALA A 28 19.77 4.73 -25.43
C ALA A 28 18.98 5.95 -24.97
N PHE A 29 18.02 5.75 -24.05
CA PHE A 29 17.45 6.87 -23.32
C PHE A 29 18.21 7.08 -22.02
N SER A 30 19.02 8.12 -22.09
CA SER A 30 19.79 8.75 -21.03
C SER A 30 18.98 9.01 -19.76
N MET A 31 19.64 8.82 -18.62
CA MET A 31 19.63 9.73 -17.47
C MET A 31 18.28 10.28 -17.03
N THR A 32 17.76 9.74 -15.92
CA THR A 32 17.88 10.37 -14.59
C THR A 32 17.12 9.46 -13.64
N THR A 33 17.80 8.85 -12.67
CA THR A 33 17.12 8.23 -11.53
C THR A 33 16.29 9.33 -10.85
N PRO A 34 14.94 9.26 -10.86
CA PRO A 34 14.19 10.19 -10.03
C PRO A 34 14.58 9.88 -8.59
N THR A 35 15.07 10.88 -7.87
CA THR A 35 15.13 10.84 -6.42
C THR A 35 13.68 10.72 -5.93
N LEU A 36 13.21 9.48 -5.83
CA LEU A 36 11.96 9.15 -5.16
C LEU A 36 12.22 9.42 -3.68
N THR A 37 11.85 10.60 -3.21
CA THR A 37 11.53 10.79 -1.79
C THR A 37 10.63 9.63 -1.40
N PRO A 38 10.88 8.89 -0.30
CA PRO A 38 10.06 7.77 0.08
C PRO A 38 8.66 8.29 0.44
N LYS A 39 7.78 8.36 -0.56
CA LYS A 39 6.36 8.63 -0.36
C LYS A 39 5.84 7.44 0.44
N LYS A 40 5.44 7.68 1.69
CA LYS A 40 4.88 6.63 2.53
C LYS A 40 3.75 5.98 1.76
N SER A 41 3.72 4.64 1.70
CA SER A 41 2.74 3.98 0.86
C SER A 41 1.35 4.21 1.45
N ALA A 42 0.37 4.53 0.61
CA ALA A 42 -1.03 4.74 1.06
C ALA A 42 -1.53 3.54 1.88
N GLN A 43 -1.09 2.34 1.54
CA GLN A 43 -1.36 1.11 2.29
C GLN A 43 -0.87 1.15 3.75
N GLN A 44 0.30 1.72 4.03
CA GLN A 44 0.80 1.85 5.40
C GLN A 44 -0.03 2.83 6.22
N LEU A 45 -0.46 3.94 5.61
CA LEU A 45 -1.32 4.94 6.25
C LEU A 45 -2.70 4.33 6.56
N LEU A 46 -3.31 3.63 5.59
CA LEU A 46 -4.57 2.92 5.77
C LEU A 46 -4.48 1.84 6.86
N THR A 47 -3.38 1.10 6.93
CA THR A 47 -3.18 0.09 7.98
C THR A 47 -3.10 0.72 9.37
N LYS A 48 -2.43 1.88 9.49
CA LYS A 48 -2.37 2.63 10.74
C LYS A 48 -3.73 3.18 11.15
N LEU A 49 -4.46 3.74 10.19
CA LEU A 49 -5.81 4.27 10.41
C LEU A 49 -6.79 3.16 10.82
N ALA A 50 -6.71 1.99 10.17
CA ALA A 50 -7.51 0.83 10.58
C ALA A 50 -7.19 0.42 12.03
N ALA A 51 -5.91 0.41 12.41
CA ALA A 51 -5.50 0.05 13.77
C ALA A 51 -5.94 1.08 14.82
N SER A 52 -5.93 2.38 14.51
CA SER A 52 -6.40 3.43 15.45
C SER A 52 -7.91 3.36 15.69
N GLU A 53 -8.67 3.03 14.65
CA GLU A 53 -10.13 2.85 14.72
C GLU A 53 -10.54 1.47 15.27
N GLY A 54 -9.59 0.56 15.51
CA GLY A 54 -9.84 -0.76 16.10
C GLY A 54 -10.18 -1.88 15.11
N PHE A 55 -9.94 -1.67 13.82
CA PHE A 55 -10.11 -2.68 12.78
C PHE A 55 -8.84 -3.52 12.59
N THR A 56 -9.02 -4.81 12.34
CA THR A 56 -7.91 -5.75 12.07
C THR A 56 -7.49 -5.76 10.60
N ALA A 57 -8.34 -5.26 9.70
CA ALA A 57 -8.12 -5.23 8.27
C ALA A 57 -8.60 -3.91 7.66
N VAL A 58 -7.84 -3.39 6.69
CA VAL A 58 -8.17 -2.16 5.95
C VAL A 58 -9.51 -2.29 5.24
N VAL A 59 -9.80 -3.45 4.65
CA VAL A 59 -11.07 -3.68 3.95
C VAL A 59 -12.27 -3.53 4.89
N ALA A 60 -12.17 -4.01 6.13
CA ALA A 60 -13.25 -3.88 7.11
C ALA A 60 -13.51 -2.42 7.51
N LEU A 61 -12.45 -1.61 7.61
CA LEU A 61 -12.57 -0.16 7.80
C LEU A 61 -13.31 0.49 6.62
N LEU A 62 -12.89 0.18 5.39
CA LEU A 62 -13.49 0.75 4.18
C LEU A 62 -14.95 0.35 4.03
N GLU A 63 -15.30 -0.91 4.24
CA GLU A 63 -16.68 -1.38 4.19
C GLU A 63 -17.57 -0.72 5.25
N HIS A 64 -17.03 -0.49 6.44
CA HIS A 64 -17.76 0.19 7.51
C HIS A 64 -18.11 1.63 7.12
N PHE A 65 -17.11 2.39 6.65
CA PHE A 65 -17.25 3.81 6.35
C PHE A 65 -17.66 4.13 4.90
N ALA A 66 -17.83 3.12 4.04
CA ALA A 66 -18.16 3.30 2.61
C ALA A 66 -19.46 4.07 2.37
N THR A 67 -20.42 4.00 3.30
CA THR A 67 -21.74 4.65 3.20
C THR A 67 -21.93 5.77 4.23
N ASP A 68 -20.92 6.04 5.05
CA ASP A 68 -21.01 7.10 6.06
C ASP A 68 -20.76 8.47 5.45
N SER A 69 -21.39 9.49 6.03
CA SER A 69 -21.19 10.89 5.64
C SER A 69 -19.97 11.53 6.31
N VAL A 70 -19.39 10.86 7.31
CA VAL A 70 -18.18 11.28 8.00
C VAL A 70 -17.29 10.06 8.16
N VAL A 71 -16.06 10.17 7.68
CA VAL A 71 -15.10 9.06 7.67
C VAL A 71 -13.80 9.47 8.35
N PRO A 72 -13.03 8.52 8.88
CA PRO A 72 -11.72 8.82 9.42
C PRO A 72 -10.72 9.14 8.29
N GLY A 73 -9.81 10.06 8.57
CA GLY A 73 -8.72 10.46 7.71
C GLY A 73 -7.38 10.39 8.43
N ILE A 74 -6.30 10.40 7.66
CA ILE A 74 -4.94 10.40 8.19
C ILE A 74 -4.07 11.41 7.45
N CYS A 75 -3.28 12.15 8.23
CA CYS A 75 -2.30 13.09 7.71
C CYS A 75 -1.17 12.34 6.99
N THR A 76 -0.93 12.69 5.73
CA THR A 76 0.15 12.07 4.93
C THR A 76 1.55 12.49 5.40
N THR A 77 1.64 13.58 6.18
CA THR A 77 2.91 14.14 6.67
C THR A 77 3.25 13.67 8.08
N CYS A 78 2.36 13.87 9.06
CA CYS A 78 2.61 13.53 10.47
C CYS A 78 1.92 12.24 10.93
N GLU A 79 1.08 11.64 10.08
CA GLU A 79 0.34 10.41 10.40
C GLU A 79 -0.68 10.57 11.54
N GLY A 80 -1.01 11.81 11.87
CA GLY A 80 -2.11 12.15 12.77
C GLY A 80 -3.45 11.70 12.21
N VAL A 81 -4.29 11.14 13.09
CA VAL A 81 -5.59 10.58 12.73
C VAL A 81 -6.67 11.60 13.04
N GLU A 82 -7.51 11.87 12.06
CA GLU A 82 -8.68 12.73 12.20
C GLU A 82 -9.93 11.86 12.09
N SER A 83 -10.74 11.79 13.14
CA SER A 83 -11.94 10.95 13.15
C SER A 83 -13.11 11.52 12.34
N SER A 84 -13.07 12.82 12.04
CA SER A 84 -14.13 13.51 11.32
C SER A 84 -13.60 14.21 10.07
N CYS A 85 -13.63 13.50 8.94
CA CYS A 85 -13.38 14.06 7.62
C CYS A 85 -14.55 13.78 6.68
N GLU A 86 -14.73 14.64 5.68
CA GLU A 86 -15.59 14.34 4.54
C GLU A 86 -15.04 13.12 3.76
N PRO A 87 -15.90 12.30 3.16
CA PRO A 87 -15.49 11.10 2.44
C PRO A 87 -14.55 11.41 1.27
N ASP A 88 -14.78 12.49 0.53
CA ASP A 88 -13.98 12.93 -0.63
C ASP A 88 -12.83 13.87 -0.26
N ALA A 89 -12.46 13.97 1.02
CA ALA A 89 -11.39 14.86 1.46
C ALA A 89 -10.00 14.43 0.93
N GLU A 90 -9.52 15.13 -0.10
CA GLU A 90 -8.16 14.98 -0.65
C GLU A 90 -7.09 15.80 0.11
N ALA A 91 -7.53 16.83 0.82
CA ALA A 91 -6.68 17.73 1.60
C ALA A 91 -7.52 18.44 2.67
N ASN A 92 -7.53 17.89 3.89
CA ASN A 92 -8.14 18.50 5.06
C ASN A 92 -7.06 19.03 6.02
N MET A 93 -7.43 19.99 6.86
CA MET A 93 -6.52 20.60 7.84
C MET A 93 -6.18 19.60 8.96
N CYS A 94 -4.91 19.30 9.15
CA CYS A 94 -4.47 18.47 10.27
C CYS A 94 -4.43 19.27 11.57
N SER A 95 -5.02 18.74 12.65
CA SER A 95 -4.97 19.38 13.96
C SER A 95 -3.58 19.36 14.62
N GLU A 96 -2.69 18.46 14.19
CA GLU A 96 -1.35 18.30 14.77
C GLU A 96 -0.29 19.15 14.08
N CYS A 97 -0.28 19.16 12.74
CA CYS A 97 0.75 19.85 11.96
C CYS A 97 0.24 21.12 11.27
N GLU A 98 -1.05 21.44 11.41
CA GLU A 98 -1.69 22.65 10.84
C GLU A 98 -1.44 22.80 9.33
N THR A 99 -1.36 21.67 8.61
CA THR A 99 -1.23 21.63 7.16
C THR A 99 -2.41 20.89 6.53
N GLU A 100 -2.77 21.29 5.33
CA GLU A 100 -3.83 20.69 4.51
C GLU A 100 -3.34 19.41 3.83
N THR A 101 -2.95 18.41 4.63
CA THR A 101 -2.37 17.15 4.15
C THR A 101 -3.07 15.89 4.67
N VAL A 102 -4.21 16.06 5.35
CA VAL A 102 -5.09 14.94 5.77
C VAL A 102 -5.89 14.45 4.56
N GLN A 103 -5.89 13.13 4.37
CA GLN A 103 -6.70 12.48 3.36
C GLN A 103 -7.66 11.50 4.02
N SER A 104 -8.87 11.39 3.49
CA SER A 104 -9.86 10.41 3.96
C SER A 104 -9.41 8.97 3.68
N CYS A 105 -9.95 8.01 4.42
CA CYS A 105 -9.70 6.59 4.17
C CYS A 105 -10.14 6.15 2.76
N LEU A 106 -11.21 6.73 2.21
CA LEU A 106 -11.76 6.37 0.91
C LEU A 106 -10.92 6.91 -0.25
N VAL A 107 -10.44 8.16 -0.14
CA VAL A 107 -9.51 8.76 -1.10
C VAL A 107 -8.17 8.04 -1.08
N LEU A 108 -7.63 7.74 0.11
CA LEU A 108 -6.38 6.98 0.23
C LEU A 108 -6.47 5.56 -0.35
N ALA A 109 -7.65 4.95 -0.30
CA ALA A 109 -7.93 3.65 -0.90
C ALA A 109 -8.24 3.73 -2.40
N GLY A 110 -8.47 4.93 -2.95
CA GLY A 110 -8.82 5.14 -4.36
C GLY A 110 -10.22 4.62 -4.72
N VAL A 111 -11.16 4.67 -3.78
CA VAL A 111 -12.55 4.22 -3.98
C VAL A 111 -13.40 5.31 -4.64
N ILE A 112 -13.09 6.57 -4.34
CA ILE A 112 -13.73 7.78 -4.88
C ILE A 112 -12.69 8.79 -5.34
#